data_AF-A0A094IWV8-F1
#
_entry.id   AF-A0A094IWV8-F1
#
_cell.length_a   1.000
_cell.length_b   1.000
_cell.length_c   1.000
_cell.angle_alpha   90.00
_cell.angle_beta   90.00
_cell.angle_gamma   90.00
#
_symmetry.space_group_name_H-M   'P 1'
#
loop_
_entity.id
_entity.type
_entity.pdbx_description
1 polymer ?
#
loop_
_entity_poly.entity_id
_entity_poly.type
_entity_poly.pdbx_seq_one_letter_code
_entity_poly.pdbx_strand_id
1 'polypeptide(L)' 'MFWLGKPRSKFGRWVDKVGLTQEEIARKANVGRTTVSNMCKDPNYRPRISTWVKVEKALKALGHQVKRDDFLVIKKSVL' A
#
# COMPACT_ATOMS: atom_id res chain seq x y z
N MET A 1 -0.92 10.00 -21.26
CA MET A 1 -1.60 11.15 -20.63
C MET A 1 -0.81 11.56 -19.40
N PHE A 2 -0.46 12.85 -19.31
CA PHE A 2 0.43 13.45 -18.33
C PHE A 2 0.00 13.18 -16.88
N TRP A 3 0.89 12.60 -16.09
CA TRP A 3 0.85 12.58 -14.62
C TRP A 3 1.11 14.00 -14.07
N LEU A 4 0.18 14.94 -14.26
CA LEU A 4 0.07 16.15 -13.42
C LEU A 4 -0.38 15.79 -11.99
N GLY A 5 0.01 14.59 -11.54
CA GLY A 5 -0.70 13.72 -10.63
C GLY A 5 -0.03 13.65 -9.28
N LYS A 6 -0.86 13.67 -8.25
CA LYS A 6 -0.52 13.57 -6.82
C LYS A 6 0.66 12.64 -6.58
N PRO A 7 1.58 12.96 -5.65
CA PRO A 7 2.71 12.11 -5.33
C PRO A 7 2.24 10.67 -5.06
N ARG A 8 2.97 9.70 -5.62
CA ARG A 8 2.71 8.27 -5.46
C ARG A 8 3.92 7.57 -4.88
N SER A 9 3.68 6.75 -3.87
CA SER A 9 4.63 5.75 -3.40
C SER A 9 4.74 4.58 -4.39
N LYS A 10 5.71 3.68 -4.16
CA LYS A 10 5.81 2.41 -4.91
C LYS A 10 4.53 1.58 -4.78
N PHE A 11 3.95 1.53 -3.59
CA PHE A 11 2.66 0.87 -3.34
C PHE A 11 1.53 1.53 -4.13
N GLY A 12 1.45 2.87 -4.11
CA GLY A 12 0.43 3.60 -4.83
C GLY A 12 0.46 3.35 -6.34
N ARG A 13 1.66 3.42 -6.95
CA ARG A 13 1.82 3.12 -8.39
C ARG A 13 1.41 1.68 -8.73
N TRP A 14 1.72 0.73 -7.84
CA TRP A 14 1.31 -0.65 -8.03
C TRP A 14 -0.22 -0.82 -7.94
N VAL A 15 -0.86 -0.21 -6.95
CA VAL A 15 -2.33 -0.18 -6.81
C VAL A 15 -2.99 0.36 -8.08
N ASP A 16 -2.48 1.48 -8.61
CA ASP A 16 -3.00 2.08 -9.84
C ASP A 16 -2.81 1.15 -11.05
N LYS A 17 -1.66 0.45 -11.13
CA LYS A 17 -1.35 -0.50 -12.21
C LYS A 17 -2.27 -1.71 -12.22
N VAL A 18 -2.67 -2.21 -11.05
CA VAL A 18 -3.57 -3.37 -10.94
C VAL A 18 -5.06 -3.00 -10.94
N GLY A 19 -5.38 -1.70 -11.07
CA GLY A 19 -6.76 -1.22 -11.18
C GLY A 19 -7.55 -1.25 -9.86
N LEU A 20 -6.88 -1.34 -8.71
CA LEU A 20 -7.54 -1.32 -7.41
C LEU A 20 -7.77 0.11 -6.92
N THR A 21 -8.91 0.36 -6.25
CA THR A 21 -9.13 1.63 -5.57
C THR A 21 -8.67 1.59 -4.11
N GLN A 22 -8.31 2.76 -3.56
CA GLN A 22 -7.94 2.88 -2.14
C GLN A 22 -9.11 2.54 -1.20
N GLU A 23 -10.34 2.77 -1.65
CA GLU A 23 -11.56 2.48 -0.89
C GLU A 23 -11.81 0.97 -0.77
N GLU A 24 -11.68 0.23 -1.88
CA GLU A 24 -11.80 -1.23 -1.87
C GLU A 24 -10.79 -1.88 -0.92
N ILE A 25 -9.53 -1.43 -0.97
CA ILE A 25 -8.48 -1.91 -0.08
C ILE A 25 -8.83 -1.57 1.38
N ALA A 26 -9.24 -0.32 1.67
CA ALA A 26 -9.57 0.12 3.02
C ALA A 26 -10.73 -0.71 3.63
N ARG A 27 -11.80 -0.91 2.86
CA ARG A 27 -12.97 -1.69 3.26
C ARG A 27 -12.60 -3.16 3.49
N LYS A 28 -11.91 -3.79 2.55
CA LYS A 28 -11.55 -5.22 2.63
C LYS A 28 -10.52 -5.49 3.75
N ALA A 29 -9.61 -4.54 4.01
CA ALA A 29 -8.62 -4.66 5.07
C ALA A 29 -9.14 -4.23 6.46
N ASN A 30 -10.33 -3.64 6.55
CA ASN A 30 -10.85 -3.02 7.78
C ASN A 30 -9.82 -2.06 8.42
N VAL A 31 -9.38 -1.09 7.61
CA VAL A 31 -8.48 0.00 8.01
C VAL A 31 -9.02 1.34 7.51
N GLY A 32 -8.63 2.44 8.15
CA GLY A 32 -9.07 3.77 7.73
C GLY A 32 -8.58 4.14 6.32
N ARG A 33 -9.43 4.83 5.54
CA ARG A 33 -9.09 5.33 4.19
C ARG A 33 -7.84 6.22 4.19
N THR A 34 -7.66 7.05 5.21
CA THR A 34 -6.48 7.91 5.37
C THR A 34 -5.18 7.09 5.45
N THR A 35 -5.22 5.94 6.10
CA THR A 35 -4.08 5.02 6.19
C THR A 35 -3.69 4.50 4.81
N VAL A 36 -4.65 4.01 4.03
CA VAL A 36 -4.40 3.52 2.66
C VAL A 36 -3.94 4.68 1.76
N SER A 37 -4.53 5.86 1.89
CA SER A 37 -4.11 7.06 1.16
C SER A 37 -2.66 7.45 1.46
N ASN A 38 -2.25 7.44 2.72
CA ASN A 38 -0.86 7.67 3.12
C ASN A 38 0.07 6.61 2.55
N MET A 39 -0.30 5.31 2.62
CA MET A 39 0.46 4.23 1.99
C MET A 39 0.63 4.46 0.49
N CYS A 40 -0.38 5.01 -0.20
CA CYS A 40 -0.33 5.21 -1.63
C CYS A 40 0.39 6.50 -2.07
N LYS A 41 0.39 7.56 -1.24
CA LYS A 41 0.98 8.86 -1.62
C LYS A 41 2.40 9.10 -1.11
N ASP A 42 2.72 8.61 0.08
CA ASP A 42 3.96 8.94 0.79
C ASP A 42 4.94 7.75 0.73
N PRO A 43 6.07 7.85 -0.01
CA PRO A 43 7.09 6.80 -0.07
C PRO A 43 7.77 6.50 1.27
N ASN A 44 7.73 7.44 2.21
CA ASN A 44 8.33 7.34 3.53
C ASN A 44 7.35 6.86 4.60
N TYR A 45 6.05 6.81 4.29
CA TYR A 45 5.06 6.29 5.22
C TYR A 45 5.35 4.82 5.53
N ARG A 46 5.41 4.50 6.82
CA ARG A 46 5.59 3.14 7.33
C ARG A 46 4.39 2.78 8.19
N PRO A 47 3.40 2.04 7.65
CA PRO A 47 2.28 1.57 8.47
C PRO A 47 2.81 0.61 9.55
N ARG A 48 2.07 0.50 10.66
CA ARG A 48 2.31 -0.52 11.67
C ARG A 48 2.26 -1.91 11.01
N ILE A 49 3.04 -2.86 11.54
CA ILE A 49 3.07 -4.24 11.00
C ILE A 49 1.65 -4.84 10.99
N SER A 50 0.87 -4.63 12.04
CA SER A 50 -0.53 -5.09 12.12
C SER A 50 -1.43 -4.51 11.02
N THR A 51 -1.22 -3.25 10.64
CA THR A 51 -1.91 -2.63 9.50
C THR A 51 -1.48 -3.25 8.18
N TRP A 52 -0.17 -3.47 7.98
CA TRP A 52 0.32 -4.14 6.77
C TRP A 52 -0.27 -5.54 6.62
N VAL A 53 -0.28 -6.35 7.67
CA VAL A 53 -0.83 -7.72 7.63
C VAL A 53 -2.31 -7.72 7.23
N LYS A 54 -3.10 -6.76 7.70
CA LYS A 54 -4.51 -6.62 7.27
C LYS A 54 -4.63 -6.28 5.79
N VAL A 55 -3.81 -5.33 5.31
CA VAL A 55 -3.78 -4.94 3.89
C VAL A 55 -3.33 -6.11 3.02
N GLU A 56 -2.26 -6.82 3.40
CA GLU A 56 -1.75 -7.98 2.68
C GLU A 56 -2.79 -9.10 2.57
N LYS A 57 -3.50 -9.41 3.66
CA LYS A 57 -4.63 -10.36 3.64
C LYS A 57 -5.75 -9.90 2.71
N ALA A 58 -6.08 -8.61 2.72
CA ALA A 58 -7.09 -8.06 1.83
C ALA A 58 -6.68 -8.14 0.36
N LEU A 59 -5.44 -7.79 0.03
CA LEU A 59 -4.88 -7.90 -1.32
C LEU A 59 -4.86 -9.35 -1.79
N LYS A 60 -4.47 -10.30 -0.92
CA LYS A 60 -4.53 -11.74 -1.21
C LYS A 60 -5.96 -12.19 -1.52
N ALA A 61 -6.94 -11.72 -0.75
CA ALA A 61 -8.35 -12.01 -0.99
C ALA A 61 -8.91 -11.36 -2.26
N LEU A 62 -8.22 -10.35 -2.81
CA LEU A 62 -8.51 -9.72 -4.10
C LEU A 62 -7.69 -10.35 -5.25
N GLY A 63 -6.97 -11.45 -5.00
CA GLY A 63 -6.18 -12.16 -6.02
C GLY A 63 -4.75 -11.65 -6.18
N HIS A 64 -4.29 -10.74 -5.33
CA HIS A 64 -2.94 -10.17 -5.42
C HIS A 64 -2.06 -10.68 -4.28
N GLN A 65 -1.07 -11.50 -4.62
CA GLN A 65 -0.04 -11.91 -3.68
C GLN A 65 1.13 -10.94 -3.73
N VAL A 66 1.37 -10.24 -2.62
CA VAL A 66 2.43 -9.23 -2.49
C VAL A 66 3.16 -9.41 -1.16
N LYS A 67 4.40 -8.94 -1.09
CA LYS A 67 5.18 -8.89 0.16
C LYS A 67 5.42 -7.45 0.58
N ARG A 68 5.58 -7.23 1.88
CA ARG A 68 5.91 -5.91 2.44
C ARG A 68 7.14 -5.27 1.78
N ASP A 69 8.16 -6.09 1.57
CA ASP A 69 9.47 -5.66 1.06
C ASP A 69 9.40 -5.22 -0.40
N ASP A 70 8.33 -5.61 -1.12
CA ASP A 70 8.07 -5.12 -2.47
C ASP A 70 7.79 -3.62 -2.47
N PHE A 71 7.35 -3.03 -1.35
CA PHE A 71 6.91 -1.64 -1.27
C PHE A 71 7.64 -0.79 -0.24
N LEU A 72 8.11 -1.39 0.84
CA LEU A 72 8.75 -0.68 1.94
C LEU A 72 10.21 -1.11 2.02
N VAL A 73 11.13 -0.16 1.82
CA VAL A 73 12.54 -0.38 2.12
C VAL A 73 12.67 -0.54 3.63
N ILE A 74 12.91 -1.76 4.09
CA ILE A 74 13.33 -2.04 5.46
C ILE A 74 14.83 -1.70 5.50
N LYS A 75 15.21 -0.65 6.24
CA LYS A 75 16.62 -0.51 6.61
C LYS A 75 16.93 -1.71 7.49
N LYS A 76 17.71 -2.67 6.98
CA LYS A 76 18.32 -3.68 7.85
C LYS A 76 19.16 -2.89 8.84
N SER A 77 18.77 -2.86 10.12
CA SER A 77 19.73 -2.53 11.16
C SER A 77 20.78 -3.63 11.09
N VAL A 78 21.95 -3.28 10.58
CA VAL A 78 23.16 -4.06 10.77
C VAL A 78 23.44 -3.98 12.26
N LEU A 79 23.32 -5.13 12.94
CA LEU A 79 23.87 -5.34 14.29
C LEU A 79 25.38 -5.52 14.16
#